data_AF-A0AAV3UIL2-F1
#
_entry.id   AF-A0AAV3UIL2-F1
#
_cell.length_a   1.000
_cell.length_b   1.000
_cell.length_c   1.000
_cell.angle_alpha   90.00
_cell.angle_beta   90.00
_cell.angle_gamma   90.00
#
_symmetry.space_group_name_H-M   'P 1'
#
loop_
_entity.id
_entity.type
_entity.pdbx_description
1 polymer ?
#
loop_
_entity_poly.entity_id
_entity_poly.type
_entity_poly.pdbx_seq_one_letter_code
_entity_poly.pdbx_strand_id
1 'polypeptide(L)'
;MSTKSPSELEAAETAQKRAQWEPFSFDVGAPGLVEVTNESHENPTDHQYTVSIDDVTHELMACTCPYHIHWTAFCKHMAAVENAIDDGTLDAFPSEDSEDDADPNDCDCDGLGGFPCWSCVRTGRKELPN
;
A
#
# COMPACT_ATOMS: atom_id res chain seq x y z
N MET A 1 -23.28 5.09 -8.09
CA MET A 1 -23.84 4.18 -9.11
C MET A 1 -22.71 3.90 -10.07
N SER A 2 -22.19 2.67 -10.11
CA SER A 2 -20.98 2.34 -10.87
C SER A 2 -21.25 2.46 -12.38
N THR A 3 -20.48 3.28 -13.08
CA THR A 3 -20.67 3.67 -14.49
C THR A 3 -20.03 2.70 -15.49
N LYS A 4 -19.60 1.51 -15.05
CA LYS A 4 -18.92 0.53 -15.90
C LYS A 4 -19.89 -0.08 -16.92
N SER A 5 -19.44 -0.17 -18.17
CA SER A 5 -20.17 -0.86 -19.24
C SER A 5 -20.18 -2.38 -19.02
N PRO A 6 -21.13 -3.13 -19.63
CA PRO A 6 -21.22 -4.59 -19.46
C PRO A 6 -19.92 -5.32 -19.80
N SER A 7 -19.19 -4.86 -20.83
CA SER A 7 -17.93 -5.45 -21.25
C SER A 7 -16.80 -5.25 -20.23
N GLU A 8 -16.82 -4.13 -19.51
CA GLU A 8 -15.85 -3.86 -18.43
C GLU A 8 -16.12 -4.71 -17.19
N LEU A 9 -17.39 -5.04 -16.92
CA LEU A 9 -17.78 -5.92 -15.82
C LEU A 9 -17.32 -7.36 -16.08
N GLU A 10 -17.55 -7.91 -17.27
CA GLU A 10 -17.11 -9.27 -17.64
C GLU A 10 -15.58 -9.42 -17.61
N ALA A 11 -14.87 -8.37 -18.07
CA ALA A 11 -13.41 -8.32 -18.01
C ALA A 11 -12.91 -8.29 -16.55
N ALA A 12 -13.59 -7.52 -15.69
CA ALA A 12 -13.28 -7.47 -14.26
C ALA A 12 -13.53 -8.81 -13.56
N GLU A 13 -14.66 -9.48 -13.84
CA GLU A 13 -14.95 -10.80 -13.28
C GLU A 13 -13.91 -11.86 -13.71
N THR A 14 -13.46 -11.80 -14.96
CA THR A 14 -12.40 -12.69 -15.47
C THR A 14 -11.07 -12.41 -14.77
N ALA A 15 -10.72 -11.13 -14.62
CA ALA A 15 -9.51 -10.72 -13.90
C ALA A 15 -9.55 -11.16 -12.42
N GLN A 16 -10.70 -11.01 -11.76
CA GLN A 16 -10.91 -11.45 -10.37
C GLN A 16 -10.75 -12.95 -10.21
N LYS A 17 -11.37 -13.75 -11.08
CA LYS A 17 -11.20 -15.22 -11.06
C LYS A 17 -9.72 -15.59 -11.18
N ARG A 18 -8.99 -14.98 -12.09
CA ARG A 18 -7.56 -15.25 -12.27
C ARG A 18 -6.72 -14.83 -11.06
N ALA A 19 -7.02 -13.67 -10.47
CA ALA A 19 -6.34 -13.18 -9.29
C ALA A 19 -6.48 -14.13 -8.08
N GLN A 20 -7.58 -14.87 -7.98
CA GLN A 20 -7.82 -15.84 -6.90
C GLN A 20 -7.02 -17.14 -7.04
N TRP A 21 -6.69 -17.56 -8.26
CA TRP A 21 -6.05 -18.86 -8.52
C TRP A 21 -4.54 -18.77 -8.77
N GLU A 22 -4.03 -17.61 -9.20
CA GLU A 22 -2.61 -17.39 -9.47
C GLU A 22 -1.91 -16.82 -8.20
N PRO A 23 -0.70 -17.28 -7.85
CA PRO A 23 0.05 -16.68 -6.74
C PRO A 23 0.60 -15.29 -7.12
N PHE A 24 0.43 -14.34 -6.21
CA PHE A 24 0.97 -12.99 -6.32
C PHE A 24 1.71 -12.62 -5.04
N SER A 25 2.84 -11.94 -5.21
CA SER A 25 3.53 -11.22 -4.15
C SER A 25 3.39 -9.72 -4.37
N PHE A 26 3.38 -8.98 -3.26
CA PHE A 26 3.16 -7.54 -3.25
C PHE A 26 4.23 -6.85 -2.42
N ASP A 27 4.65 -5.68 -2.88
CA ASP A 27 5.57 -4.78 -2.17
C ASP A 27 5.07 -3.34 -2.34
N VAL A 28 5.15 -2.53 -1.28
CA VAL A 28 4.72 -1.13 -1.32
C VAL A 28 5.95 -0.25 -1.52
N GLY A 29 6.21 0.12 -2.77
CA GLY A 29 7.37 0.96 -3.11
C GLY A 29 7.21 2.42 -2.68
N ALA A 30 5.97 2.90 -2.59
CA ALA A 30 5.59 4.19 -2.02
C ALA A 30 4.09 4.19 -1.68
N PRO A 31 3.60 5.13 -0.85
CA PRO A 31 2.16 5.25 -0.57
C PRO A 31 1.34 5.36 -1.87
N GLY A 32 0.38 4.46 -2.05
CA GLY A 32 -0.46 4.36 -3.25
C GLY A 32 0.24 3.76 -4.49
N LEU A 33 1.48 3.27 -4.36
CA LEU A 33 2.22 2.59 -5.43
C LEU A 33 2.62 1.19 -4.99
N VAL A 34 1.87 0.21 -5.48
CA VAL A 34 2.04 -1.20 -5.14
C VAL A 34 2.73 -1.93 -6.29
N GLU A 35 3.89 -2.49 -6.02
CA GLU A 35 4.54 -3.45 -6.89
C GLU A 35 3.90 -4.82 -6.70
N VAL A 36 3.51 -5.44 -7.81
CA VAL A 36 2.82 -6.73 -7.85
C VAL A 36 3.54 -7.65 -8.80
N THR A 37 3.90 -8.84 -8.31
CA THR A 37 4.65 -9.84 -9.06
C THR A 37 3.81 -11.10 -9.18
N ASN A 38 3.56 -11.55 -10.41
CA ASN A 38 2.90 -12.84 -10.63
C ASN A 38 3.91 -13.98 -10.53
N GLU A 39 3.80 -14.79 -9.49
CA GLU A 39 4.75 -15.87 -9.20
C GLU A 39 4.43 -17.18 -9.94
N SER A 40 3.37 -17.21 -10.76
CA SER A 40 3.03 -18.40 -11.53
C SER A 40 3.97 -18.63 -12.72
N HIS A 41 4.75 -17.62 -13.10
CA HIS A 41 5.68 -17.68 -14.22
C HIS A 41 7.06 -18.20 -13.79
N GLU A 42 7.73 -18.95 -14.68
CA GLU A 42 9.09 -19.48 -14.44
C GLU A 42 10.12 -18.37 -14.14
N ASN A 43 9.88 -17.15 -14.64
CA ASN A 43 10.66 -15.95 -14.33
C ASN A 43 9.73 -14.87 -13.73
N PRO A 44 9.58 -14.82 -12.40
CA PRO A 44 8.67 -13.89 -11.74
C PRO A 44 9.10 -12.42 -11.92
N THR A 45 10.40 -12.14 -11.97
CA THR A 45 10.94 -10.77 -12.15
C THR A 45 10.57 -10.13 -13.47
N ASP A 46 10.32 -10.92 -14.53
CA ASP A 46 9.83 -10.41 -15.82
C ASP A 46 8.31 -10.08 -15.78
N HIS A 47 7.64 -10.46 -14.70
CA HIS A 47 6.19 -10.31 -14.49
C HIS A 47 5.89 -9.45 -13.26
N GLN A 48 6.75 -8.46 -13.03
CA GLN A 48 6.61 -7.43 -12.03
C GLN A 48 6.00 -6.18 -12.65
N TYR A 49 4.95 -5.65 -12.03
CA TYR A 49 4.23 -4.47 -12.48
C TYR A 49 3.89 -3.57 -11.31
N THR A 50 3.62 -2.29 -11.58
CA THR A 50 3.22 -1.33 -10.57
C THR A 50 1.75 -0.98 -10.77
N VAL A 51 0.98 -1.03 -9.70
CA VAL A 51 -0.40 -0.57 -9.62
C VAL A 51 -0.43 0.74 -8.84
N SER A 52 -1.06 1.75 -9.42
CA SER A 52 -1.25 3.05 -8.80
C SER A 52 -2.66 3.16 -8.23
N ILE A 53 -2.77 3.67 -7.01
CA ILE A 53 -4.00 3.83 -6.25
C ILE A 53 -4.14 5.32 -5.89
N ASP A 54 -5.34 5.85 -6.03
CA ASP A 54 -5.65 7.22 -5.62
C ASP A 54 -5.59 7.35 -4.09
N ASP A 55 -4.86 8.35 -3.58
CA ASP A 55 -4.64 8.57 -2.15
C ASP A 55 -5.86 9.15 -1.42
N VAL A 56 -6.87 9.61 -2.15
CA VAL A 56 -8.09 10.20 -1.59
C VAL A 56 -9.27 9.25 -1.68
N THR A 57 -9.49 8.64 -2.84
CA THR A 57 -10.62 7.72 -3.09
C THR A 57 -10.28 6.27 -2.81
N HIS A 58 -9.00 5.92 -2.68
CA HIS A 58 -8.50 4.54 -2.62
C HIS A 58 -8.91 3.69 -3.83
N GLU A 59 -9.24 4.32 -4.95
CA GLU A 59 -9.59 3.60 -6.18
C GLU A 59 -8.33 3.25 -6.98
N LEU A 60 -8.33 2.06 -7.57
CA LEU A 60 -7.23 1.61 -8.43
C LEU A 60 -7.27 2.39 -9.76
N MET A 61 -6.22 3.16 -10.02
CA MET A 61 -6.16 4.09 -11.14
C MET A 61 -5.54 3.47 -12.38
N ALA A 62 -4.39 2.82 -12.23
CA ALA A 62 -3.63 2.31 -13.37
C ALA A 62 -2.75 1.12 -12.99
N CYS A 63 -2.36 0.35 -14.00
CA CYS A 63 -1.34 -0.69 -13.88
C CYS A 63 -0.35 -0.61 -15.05
N THR A 64 0.94 -0.81 -14.78
CA THR A 64 1.99 -0.78 -15.82
C THR A 64 2.02 -2.03 -16.71
N CYS A 65 1.16 -3.01 -16.47
CA CYS A 65 1.14 -4.23 -17.27
C CYS A 65 0.68 -3.99 -18.72
N PRO A 66 1.19 -4.76 -19.70
CA PRO A 66 0.86 -4.56 -21.12
C PRO A 66 -0.66 -4.55 -21.38
N TYR A 67 -1.41 -5.42 -20.68
CA TYR A 67 -2.86 -5.51 -20.84
C TYR A 67 -3.57 -4.18 -20.51
N HIS A 68 -3.19 -3.55 -19.40
CA HIS A 68 -3.78 -2.28 -18.99
C HIS A 68 -3.27 -1.12 -19.87
N ILE A 69 -2.00 -1.09 -20.23
CA ILE A 69 -1.46 -0.02 -21.09
C ILE A 69 -2.10 -0.02 -22.49
N HIS A 70 -2.36 -1.19 -23.06
CA HIS A 70 -2.93 -1.29 -24.40
C HIS A 70 -4.45 -1.07 -24.45
N TRP A 71 -5.18 -1.45 -23.40
CA TRP A 71 -6.64 -1.48 -23.43
C TRP A 71 -7.32 -0.70 -22.32
N THR A 72 -6.55 -0.05 -21.43
CA THR A 72 -7.05 0.65 -20.23
C THR A 72 -8.04 -0.19 -19.42
N ALA A 73 -7.89 -1.51 -19.49
CA ALA A 73 -8.85 -2.46 -18.94
C ALA A 73 -8.41 -2.90 -17.54
N PHE A 74 -9.38 -3.29 -16.71
CA PHE A 74 -9.11 -3.87 -15.41
C PHE A 74 -8.37 -5.20 -15.58
N CYS A 75 -7.16 -5.27 -15.03
CA CYS A 75 -6.25 -6.40 -15.22
C CYS A 75 -6.18 -7.27 -13.97
N LYS A 76 -5.64 -8.49 -14.11
CA LYS A 76 -5.48 -9.43 -12.98
C LYS A 76 -4.64 -8.84 -11.84
N HIS A 77 -3.66 -7.99 -12.15
CA HIS A 77 -2.80 -7.35 -11.16
C HIS A 77 -3.57 -6.36 -10.29
N MET A 78 -4.45 -5.55 -10.91
CA MET A 78 -5.35 -4.65 -10.18
C MET A 78 -6.31 -5.46 -9.31
N ALA A 79 -6.90 -6.53 -9.84
CA ALA A 79 -7.77 -7.41 -9.07
C ALA A 79 -7.04 -8.06 -7.88
N ALA A 80 -5.77 -8.46 -8.04
CA ALA A 80 -4.96 -9.04 -6.97
C ALA A 80 -4.68 -8.02 -5.86
N VAL A 81 -4.33 -6.78 -6.22
CA VAL A 81 -4.11 -5.69 -5.26
C VAL A 81 -5.40 -5.32 -4.53
N GLU A 82 -6.52 -5.22 -5.25
CA GLU A 82 -7.85 -4.98 -4.66
C GLU A 82 -8.20 -6.04 -3.61
N ASN A 83 -8.06 -7.33 -3.95
CA ASN A 83 -8.29 -8.42 -3.01
C ASN A 83 -7.37 -8.36 -1.78
N ALA A 84 -6.09 -7.99 -1.98
CA ALA A 84 -5.11 -7.94 -0.90
C ALA A 84 -5.42 -6.82 0.11
N ILE A 85 -5.90 -5.67 -0.40
CA ILE A 85 -6.38 -4.54 0.41
C ILE A 85 -7.67 -4.91 1.14
N ASP A 86 -8.64 -5.51 0.44
CA ASP A 86 -9.93 -5.89 1.00
C ASP A 86 -9.81 -6.94 2.12
N ASP A 87 -8.84 -7.88 2.01
CA ASP A 87 -8.54 -8.88 3.04
C ASP A 87 -7.63 -8.32 4.16
N GLY A 88 -7.10 -7.10 4.00
CA GLY A 88 -6.19 -6.46 4.96
C GLY A 88 -4.78 -7.03 4.97
N THR A 89 -4.42 -7.86 3.98
CA THR A 89 -3.07 -8.42 3.82
C THR A 89 -2.06 -7.40 3.30
N LEU A 90 -2.55 -6.35 2.64
CA LEU A 90 -1.75 -5.26 2.11
C LEU A 90 -2.32 -3.93 2.60
N ASP A 91 -1.46 -3.13 3.23
CA ASP A 91 -1.72 -1.71 3.44
C ASP A 91 -0.98 -0.90 2.38
N ALA A 92 -1.71 -0.38 1.39
CA ALA A 92 -1.12 0.44 0.32
C ALA A 92 -0.71 1.84 0.78
N PHE A 93 -1.18 2.27 1.96
CA PHE A 93 -0.86 3.56 2.54
C PHE A 93 -0.35 3.34 3.96
N PRO A 94 0.81 2.68 4.12
CA PRO A 94 1.40 2.48 5.43
C PRO A 94 1.62 3.84 6.05
N SER A 95 0.84 4.14 7.08
CA SER A 95 1.08 5.32 7.90
C SER A 95 2.46 5.17 8.52
N GLU A 96 3.29 6.22 8.44
CA GLU A 96 4.62 6.27 9.07
C GLU A 96 4.55 6.09 10.60
N ASP A 97 3.35 5.96 11.19
CA ASP A 97 3.12 5.59 12.60
C ASP A 97 3.50 4.13 12.94
N SER A 98 4.03 3.36 11.98
CA SER A 98 4.71 2.08 12.26
C SER A 98 6.23 2.24 12.45
N GLU A 99 6.66 3.42 12.91
CA GLU A 99 7.89 3.51 13.70
C GLU A 99 7.67 2.64 14.95
N ASP A 100 8.38 1.53 15.00
CA ASP A 100 8.90 0.83 16.18
C ASP A 100 8.26 1.22 17.52
N ASP A 101 7.79 0.19 18.24
CA ASP A 101 7.38 0.18 19.65
C ASP A 101 8.52 0.64 20.59
N ALA A 102 9.07 1.84 20.36
CA ALA A 102 9.71 2.65 21.37
C ALA A 102 8.57 3.16 22.23
N ASP A 103 8.30 2.43 23.32
CA ASP A 103 7.41 2.82 24.40
C ASP A 103 7.30 4.37 24.47
N PRO A 104 6.14 4.98 24.12
CA PRO A 104 5.99 6.42 24.09
C PRO A 104 6.12 7.10 25.48
N ASN A 105 6.44 6.34 26.54
CA ASN A 105 6.85 6.84 27.84
C ASN A 105 8.33 7.19 27.94
N ASP A 106 9.24 6.70 27.09
CA ASP A 106 10.64 7.08 27.22
C ASP A 106 10.92 8.32 26.38
N CYS A 107 10.83 9.48 27.03
CA CYS A 107 11.29 10.74 26.44
C CYS A 107 12.82 10.67 26.24
N ASP A 108 13.26 10.04 25.16
CA ASP A 108 14.65 9.88 24.76
C ASP A 108 15.20 11.23 24.24
N CYS A 109 15.47 12.13 25.18
CA CYS A 109 16.02 13.45 24.91
C CYS A 109 17.57 13.41 25.00
N ASP A 110 18.20 12.26 24.70
CA ASP A 110 19.64 12.10 24.76
C ASP A 110 20.34 13.09 23.79
N GLY A 111 21.38 13.75 24.30
CA GLY A 111 22.11 14.82 23.58
C GLY A 111 21.77 16.25 24.00
N LEU A 112 20.74 16.47 24.84
CA LEU A 112 20.41 17.80 25.38
C LEU A 112 21.11 18.15 26.70
N GLY A 113 22.13 17.39 27.10
CA GLY A 113 22.97 17.73 28.26
C GLY A 113 22.22 17.77 29.60
N GLY A 114 21.17 16.95 29.76
CA GLY A 114 20.34 16.91 30.97
C GLY A 114 19.09 17.80 30.92
N PHE A 115 18.82 18.50 29.81
CA PHE A 115 17.57 19.24 29.62
C PHE A 115 16.50 18.38 28.93
N PRO A 116 15.23 18.45 29.36
CA PRO A 116 14.13 17.79 28.66
C PRO A 116 13.86 18.47 27.31
N CYS A 117 13.55 17.66 26.30
CA CYS A 117 13.17 18.13 24.98
C CYS A 117 11.81 18.83 25.00
N TRP A 118 11.65 19.86 24.15
CA TRP A 118 10.50 20.78 24.21
C TRP A 118 9.15 20.07 24.02
N SER A 119 9.11 19.02 23.20
CA SER A 119 7.92 18.19 23.01
C SER A 119 7.45 17.57 24.34
N CYS A 120 8.37 17.08 25.18
CA CYS A 120 8.02 16.47 26.47
C CYS A 120 7.58 17.50 27.52
N VAL A 121 8.16 18.70 27.52
CA VAL A 121 7.73 19.78 28.42
C VAL A 121 6.34 20.29 28.04
N ARG A 122 6.10 20.54 26.75
CA ARG A 122 4.81 21.03 26.26
C ARG A 122 3.68 20.03 26.54
N THR A 123 3.98 18.74 26.46
CA THR A 123 3.00 17.66 26.68
C THR A 123 2.87 17.29 28.16
N GLY A 124 3.60 17.96 29.06
CA GLY A 124 3.51 17.75 30.52
C GLY A 124 4.20 16.48 31.02
N ARG A 125 5.06 15.85 30.21
CA ARG A 125 5.73 14.58 30.53
C ARG A 125 7.03 14.77 31.31
N LYS A 126 7.69 15.94 31.18
CA LYS A 126 8.91 16.30 31.94
C LYS A 126 8.83 17.77 32.39
N GLU A 127 9.24 18.04 33.62
CA GLU A 127 9.32 19.40 34.17
C GLU A 127 10.70 20.01 33.91
N LEU A 128 10.77 21.32 33.68
CA LEU A 128 12.06 22.00 33.54
C LEU A 128 12.72 22.15 34.92
N PRO A 129 13.99 21.74 35.08
CA PRO A 129 14.74 22.06 36.29
C PRO A 129 14.93 23.59 36.38
N ASN A 130 14.76 24.13 37.59
CA ASN A 130 14.85 25.58 37.89
C ASN A 130 16.29 26.10 37.88
#